data_AF-A0A353D4Z4-F1
#
_entry.id   AF-A0A353D4Z4-F1
#
_cell.length_a   1.000
_cell.length_b   1.000
_cell.length_c   1.000
_cell.angle_alpha   90.00
_cell.angle_beta   90.00
_cell.angle_gamma   90.00
#
_symmetry.space_group_name_H-M   'P 1'
#
loop_
_entity.id
_entity.type
_entity.pdbx_description
1 polymer ?
#
loop_
_entity_poly.entity_id
_entity_poly.type
_entity_poly.pdbx_seq_one_letter_code
_entity_poly.pdbx_strand_id
1 'polypeptide(L)'
;MFKFPLKLLFTFMALMPSLVLAGDLNTSVLIFSEQEPGIEEPYQTRMLVTEDFLRFDDGGADDDFVLLNRKTRTIYSVSHEDERVVIIKDKKIDKSPPEPFRHSTEEGDSGGVPDIDGNAVRLFRFYTNGLMCFEVYAVQGFLDDAVKSMASFAEILAGQHAGTIDDIPAEFQASCDLANNVFEPTRYLSKGFPVRQRDDLGRTRSLLSFKENIKKQSELFVISKKYQKFYPGVSEI
;
A
#
# COMPACT_ATOMS: atom_id res chain seq x y z
N MET A 1 0.49 67.73 45.60
CA MET A 1 1.36 66.60 45.20
C MET A 1 0.54 65.32 45.23
N PHE A 2 0.26 64.77 44.05
CA PHE A 2 -0.53 63.57 43.80
C PHE A 2 0.30 62.30 43.99
N LYS A 3 -0.26 61.23 44.59
CA LYS A 3 0.10 59.84 44.25
C LYS A 3 -1.14 58.93 44.36
N PHE A 4 -1.53 58.39 43.20
CA PHE A 4 -2.59 57.39 42.99
C PHE A 4 -2.10 55.98 43.38
N PRO A 5 -2.98 55.06 43.84
CA PRO A 5 -2.67 53.64 43.92
C PRO A 5 -2.92 52.95 42.57
N LEU A 6 -1.86 52.30 42.06
CA LEU A 6 -1.86 51.49 40.84
C LEU A 6 -2.53 50.14 41.13
N LYS A 7 -3.76 49.93 40.64
CA LYS A 7 -4.43 48.63 40.64
C LYS A 7 -3.77 47.72 39.60
N LEU A 8 -3.17 46.63 40.06
CA LEU A 8 -2.67 45.55 39.21
C LEU A 8 -3.87 44.74 38.70
N LEU A 9 -4.21 44.90 37.41
CA LEU A 9 -5.23 44.10 36.74
C LEU A 9 -4.55 42.82 36.21
N PHE A 10 -4.80 41.69 36.87
CA PHE A 10 -4.34 40.38 36.41
C PHE A 10 -5.29 39.89 35.30
N THR A 11 -4.94 40.11 34.04
CA THR A 11 -5.66 39.58 32.89
C THR A 11 -5.31 38.10 32.75
N PHE A 12 -6.22 37.22 33.17
CA PHE A 12 -6.14 35.78 32.94
C PHE A 12 -6.36 35.51 31.44
N MET A 13 -5.28 35.44 30.67
CA MET A 13 -5.31 35.02 29.26
C MET A 13 -5.50 33.51 29.24
N ALA A 14 -6.76 33.07 29.11
CA ALA A 14 -7.09 31.67 28.93
C ALA A 14 -6.43 31.13 27.65
N LEU A 15 -5.40 30.28 27.81
CA LEU A 15 -4.93 29.40 26.75
C LEU A 15 -6.08 28.45 26.40
N MET A 16 -6.83 28.75 25.34
CA MET A 16 -7.68 27.74 24.74
C MET A 16 -6.76 26.72 24.04
N PRO A 17 -6.82 25.42 24.40
CA PRO A 17 -6.13 24.40 23.62
C PRO A 17 -6.71 24.43 22.21
N SER A 18 -5.84 24.59 21.22
CA SER A 18 -6.18 24.47 19.82
C SER A 18 -6.79 23.08 19.59
N LEU A 19 -8.12 23.02 19.46
CA LEU A 19 -8.78 21.85 18.91
C LEU A 19 -8.22 21.68 17.49
N VAL A 20 -7.36 20.69 17.28
CA VAL A 20 -7.06 20.21 15.95
C VAL A 20 -8.40 19.65 15.45
N LEU A 21 -9.06 20.39 14.57
CA LEU A 21 -10.27 19.91 13.90
C LEU A 21 -9.87 18.67 13.09
N ALA A 22 -10.33 17.52 13.58
CA ALA A 22 -10.47 16.30 12.79
C ALA A 22 -11.14 16.66 11.47
N GLY A 23 -10.37 16.59 10.38
CA GLY A 23 -10.85 16.93 9.05
C GLY A 23 -11.29 15.67 8.31
N ASP A 24 -12.28 15.78 7.43
CA ASP A 24 -12.61 14.70 6.51
C ASP A 24 -11.79 14.78 5.22
N LEU A 25 -11.16 13.67 4.84
CA LEU A 25 -10.46 13.51 3.57
C LEU A 25 -11.36 12.86 2.52
N ASN A 26 -11.26 13.32 1.28
CA ASN A 26 -11.84 12.63 0.13
C ASN A 26 -11.08 11.33 -0.09
N THR A 27 -11.80 10.21 -0.09
CA THR A 27 -11.21 8.88 -0.08
C THR A 27 -11.95 7.96 -1.04
N SER A 28 -11.20 7.23 -1.86
CA SER A 28 -11.70 6.04 -2.55
C SER A 28 -11.52 4.82 -1.65
N VAL A 29 -12.61 4.09 -1.44
CA VAL A 29 -12.69 2.90 -0.58
C VAL A 29 -12.92 1.69 -1.48
N LEU A 30 -12.00 0.73 -1.43
CA LEU A 30 -12.09 -0.51 -2.19
C LEU A 30 -12.08 -1.68 -1.22
N ILE A 31 -12.99 -2.63 -1.41
CA ILE A 31 -13.10 -3.85 -0.61
C ILE A 31 -12.68 -5.02 -1.49
N PHE A 32 -11.81 -5.86 -0.97
CA PHE A 32 -11.32 -7.05 -1.65
C PHE A 32 -11.69 -8.31 -0.89
N SER A 33 -11.79 -9.41 -1.63
CA SER A 33 -11.68 -10.76 -1.10
C SER A 33 -10.29 -11.27 -1.40
N GLU A 34 -9.59 -11.73 -0.38
CA GLU A 34 -8.28 -12.36 -0.47
C GLU A 34 -8.37 -13.81 -0.04
N GLN A 35 -7.55 -14.65 -0.67
CA GLN A 35 -7.48 -16.07 -0.39
C GLN A 35 -6.03 -16.50 -0.51
N GLU A 36 -5.51 -17.09 0.55
CA GLU A 36 -4.16 -17.65 0.59
C GLU A 36 -4.20 -19.18 0.57
N PRO A 37 -3.18 -19.84 0.01
CA PRO A 37 -3.04 -21.29 0.11
C PRO A 37 -2.99 -21.73 1.58
N GLY A 38 -3.78 -22.74 1.93
CA GLY A 38 -3.82 -23.29 3.29
C GLY A 38 -4.81 -22.59 4.23
N ILE A 39 -5.41 -21.47 3.82
CA ILE A 39 -6.57 -20.88 4.50
C ILE A 39 -7.83 -21.42 3.80
N GLU A 40 -8.80 -21.94 4.55
CA GLU A 40 -9.98 -22.56 3.93
C GLU A 40 -10.95 -21.53 3.34
N GLU A 41 -11.19 -20.44 4.06
CA GLU A 41 -12.20 -19.43 3.70
C GLU A 41 -11.53 -18.11 3.27
N PRO A 42 -12.02 -17.46 2.20
CA PRO A 42 -11.56 -16.14 1.81
C PRO A 42 -11.88 -15.11 2.91
N TYR A 43 -10.98 -14.16 3.11
CA TYR A 43 -11.16 -13.04 4.04
C TYR A 43 -11.26 -11.72 3.28
N GLN A 44 -11.74 -10.67 3.95
CA GLN A 44 -11.89 -9.36 3.33
C GLN A 44 -10.82 -8.40 3.81
N THR A 45 -10.29 -7.62 2.88
CA THR A 45 -9.39 -6.50 3.16
C THR A 45 -9.95 -5.23 2.55
N ARG A 46 -9.52 -4.08 3.05
CA ARG A 46 -9.92 -2.76 2.59
C ARG A 46 -8.71 -1.94 2.18
N MET A 47 -8.81 -1.28 1.03
CA MET A 47 -7.87 -0.27 0.59
C MET A 47 -8.54 1.11 0.61
N LEU A 48 -7.86 2.08 1.21
CA LEU A 48 -8.26 3.48 1.24
C LEU A 48 -7.23 4.31 0.46
N VAL A 49 -7.68 5.06 -0.53
CA VAL A 49 -6.82 5.91 -1.37
C VAL A 49 -7.28 7.36 -1.24
N THR A 50 -6.35 8.23 -0.87
CA THR A 50 -6.52 9.69 -0.86
C THR A 50 -5.38 10.31 -1.68
N GLU A 51 -5.44 11.61 -1.93
CA GLU A 51 -4.33 12.35 -2.59
C GLU A 51 -2.96 12.07 -1.93
N ASP A 52 -2.93 11.99 -0.60
CA ASP A 52 -1.69 11.93 0.17
C ASP A 52 -1.34 10.53 0.68
N PHE A 53 -2.31 9.62 0.73
CA PHE A 53 -2.16 8.35 1.42
C PHE A 53 -2.78 7.19 0.66
N LEU A 54 -2.14 6.03 0.81
CA LEU A 54 -2.73 4.72 0.54
C LEU A 54 -2.69 3.93 1.84
N ARG A 55 -3.81 3.34 2.26
CA ARG A 55 -3.91 2.49 3.45
C ARG A 55 -4.51 1.14 3.11
N PHE A 56 -3.95 0.08 3.67
CA PHE A 56 -4.53 -1.27 3.70
C PHE A 56 -4.86 -1.63 5.14
N ASP A 57 -6.07 -2.10 5.41
CA ASP A 57 -6.55 -2.58 6.71
C ASP A 57 -7.70 -3.59 6.54
N ASP A 58 -8.18 -4.18 7.63
CA ASP A 58 -9.29 -5.16 7.61
C ASP A 58 -10.66 -4.54 7.96
N GLY A 59 -10.69 -3.23 8.24
CA GLY A 59 -11.92 -2.46 8.35
C GLY A 59 -12.26 -1.93 9.74
N GLY A 60 -11.74 -2.58 10.78
CA GLY A 60 -11.89 -2.29 12.19
C GLY A 60 -11.06 -1.10 12.67
N ALA A 61 -11.41 -0.60 13.85
CA ALA A 61 -10.78 0.58 14.44
C ALA A 61 -9.42 0.27 15.10
N ASP A 62 -9.26 -0.96 15.59
CA ASP A 62 -8.07 -1.45 16.30
C ASP A 62 -7.29 -2.48 15.46
N ASP A 63 -7.56 -2.55 14.16
CA ASP A 63 -6.88 -3.46 13.23
C ASP A 63 -5.50 -2.93 12.86
N ASP A 64 -4.54 -3.85 12.75
CA ASP A 64 -3.25 -3.57 12.14
C ASP A 64 -3.43 -3.01 10.73
N PHE A 65 -2.51 -2.14 10.32
CA PHE A 65 -2.62 -1.50 9.02
C PHE A 65 -1.27 -1.17 8.40
N VAL A 66 -1.29 -1.07 7.07
CA VAL A 66 -0.17 -0.55 6.30
C VAL A 66 -0.57 0.78 5.70
N LEU A 67 0.25 1.81 5.90
CA LEU A 67 0.03 3.16 5.39
C LEU A 67 1.22 3.60 4.55
N LEU A 68 0.99 3.92 3.28
CA LEU A 68 1.90 4.68 2.45
C LEU A 68 1.56 6.16 2.55
N ASN A 69 2.54 6.96 2.99
CA ASN A 69 2.54 8.40 2.74
C ASN A 69 3.14 8.66 1.34
N ARG A 70 2.29 9.07 0.40
CA ARG A 70 2.63 9.21 -1.02
C ARG A 70 3.60 10.37 -1.27
N LYS A 71 3.49 11.46 -0.50
CA LYS A 71 4.35 12.65 -0.61
C LYS A 71 5.80 12.37 -0.20
N THR A 72 5.97 11.59 0.86
CA THR A 72 7.29 11.27 1.42
C THR A 72 7.82 9.90 0.98
N ARG A 73 7.05 9.17 0.16
CA ARG A 73 7.35 7.79 -0.29
C ARG A 73 7.84 6.91 0.86
N THR A 74 7.05 6.90 1.94
CA THR A 74 7.35 6.13 3.16
C THR A 74 6.17 5.23 3.50
N ILE A 75 6.45 3.94 3.65
CA ILE A 75 5.50 2.94 4.11
C ILE A 75 5.67 2.77 5.62
N TYR A 76 4.55 2.68 6.31
CA TYR A 76 4.45 2.41 7.73
C TYR A 76 3.60 1.14 7.91
N SER A 77 4.21 0.08 8.42
CA SER A 77 3.48 -1.11 8.86
C SER A 77 3.27 -1.00 10.36
N VAL A 78 2.02 -0.87 10.78
CA VAL A 78 1.61 -0.58 12.15
C VAL A 78 0.99 -1.84 12.74
N SER A 79 1.53 -2.24 13.89
CA SER A 79 0.91 -3.25 14.74
C SER A 79 0.38 -2.59 16.02
N HIS A 80 -0.92 -2.70 16.22
CA HIS A 80 -1.63 -2.09 17.33
C HIS A 80 -1.42 -2.84 18.64
N GLU A 81 -1.46 -4.17 18.60
CA GLU A 81 -1.21 -5.05 19.76
C GLU A 81 0.20 -4.83 20.32
N ASP A 82 1.19 -4.75 19.43
CA ASP A 82 2.59 -4.57 19.81
C ASP A 82 2.96 -3.11 20.14
N GLU A 83 2.08 -2.15 19.84
CA GLU A 83 2.40 -0.71 19.86
C GLU A 83 3.66 -0.36 19.02
N ARG A 84 3.81 -0.99 17.85
CA ARG A 84 4.98 -0.85 16.97
C ARG A 84 4.64 -0.30 15.61
N VAL A 85 5.63 0.38 15.02
CA VAL A 85 5.60 0.78 13.62
C VAL A 85 6.94 0.48 12.95
N VAL A 86 6.91 -0.33 11.89
CA VAL A 86 8.04 -0.52 10.98
C VAL A 86 7.96 0.54 9.89
N ILE A 87 9.04 1.30 9.71
CA ILE A 87 9.10 2.43 8.78
C ILE A 87 10.04 2.07 7.63
N ILE A 88 9.46 1.87 6.46
CA ILE A 88 10.16 1.52 5.22
C ILE A 88 10.25 2.77 4.35
N LYS A 89 11.47 3.23 4.11
CA LYS A 89 11.73 4.37 3.23
C LYS A 89 12.07 3.89 1.83
N ASP A 90 11.74 4.71 0.84
CA ASP A 90 12.17 4.51 -0.54
C ASP A 90 13.71 4.37 -0.64
N LYS A 91 14.15 3.34 -1.35
CA LYS A 91 15.55 2.99 -1.57
C LYS A 91 15.75 2.71 -3.04
N LYS A 92 16.86 3.17 -3.60
CA LYS A 92 17.23 2.83 -4.97
C LYS A 92 17.64 1.36 -5.05
N ILE A 93 17.22 0.71 -6.13
CA ILE A 93 17.72 -0.61 -6.49
C ILE A 93 19.03 -0.40 -7.25
N ASP A 94 20.13 -0.89 -6.70
CA ASP A 94 21.48 -0.85 -7.29
C ASP A 94 21.97 -2.24 -7.76
N LYS A 95 21.04 -3.20 -7.79
CA LYS A 95 21.26 -4.60 -8.20
C LYS A 95 20.84 -4.81 -9.64
N SER A 96 21.52 -5.73 -10.31
CA SER A 96 21.11 -6.24 -11.62
C SER A 96 20.37 -7.57 -11.46
N PRO A 97 19.38 -7.87 -12.32
CA PRO A 97 18.72 -9.15 -12.31
C PRO A 97 19.68 -10.31 -12.67
N PRO A 98 19.42 -11.54 -12.21
CA PRO A 98 20.26 -12.70 -12.53
C PRO A 98 20.08 -13.15 -13.98
N GLU A 99 21.14 -13.56 -14.67
CA GLU A 99 21.05 -14.02 -16.06
C GLU A 99 20.85 -15.55 -16.16
N PRO A 100 19.86 -16.05 -16.95
CA PRO A 100 18.89 -15.29 -17.75
C PRO A 100 17.73 -14.73 -16.91
N PHE A 101 17.28 -13.51 -17.23
CA PHE A 101 16.05 -12.92 -16.68
C PHE A 101 15.13 -12.46 -17.81
N ARG A 102 14.27 -13.37 -18.29
CA ARG A 102 13.44 -13.11 -19.48
C ARG A 102 11.98 -12.98 -19.10
N HIS A 103 11.36 -11.88 -19.52
CA HIS A 103 9.94 -11.62 -19.29
C HIS A 103 9.12 -11.82 -20.55
N SER A 104 7.89 -12.29 -20.38
CA SER A 104 6.88 -12.28 -21.43
C SER A 104 5.50 -12.01 -20.85
N THR A 105 4.62 -11.42 -21.66
CA THR A 105 3.22 -11.21 -21.31
C THR A 105 2.35 -11.85 -22.39
N GLU A 106 1.34 -12.59 -21.96
CA GLU A 106 0.28 -13.10 -22.83
C GLU A 106 -1.01 -12.33 -22.52
N GLU A 107 -1.70 -11.86 -23.57
CA GLU A 107 -3.07 -11.36 -23.46
C GLU A 107 -4.01 -12.48 -23.88
N GLY A 108 -5.01 -12.77 -23.05
CA GLY A 108 -5.98 -13.84 -23.26
C GLY A 108 -7.41 -13.34 -23.32
N ASP A 109 -8.32 -14.24 -23.67
CA ASP A 109 -9.76 -14.02 -23.53
C ASP A 109 -10.13 -13.90 -22.04
N SER A 110 -10.87 -12.86 -21.69
CA SER A 110 -11.39 -12.67 -20.33
C SER A 110 -12.56 -13.60 -20.00
N GLY A 111 -13.02 -14.42 -20.95
CA GLY A 111 -13.94 -15.53 -20.70
C GLY A 111 -15.36 -15.07 -20.37
N GLY A 112 -15.80 -13.96 -20.97
CA GLY A 112 -17.12 -13.38 -20.74
C GLY A 112 -17.28 -12.64 -19.41
N VAL A 113 -16.17 -12.28 -18.75
CA VAL A 113 -16.20 -11.36 -17.61
C VAL A 113 -16.81 -10.03 -18.06
N PRO A 114 -17.84 -9.52 -17.36
CA PRO A 114 -18.53 -8.30 -17.76
C PRO A 114 -17.63 -7.08 -17.61
N ASP A 115 -17.91 -6.05 -18.42
CA ASP A 115 -17.30 -4.74 -18.29
C ASP A 115 -17.56 -4.16 -16.89
N ILE A 116 -16.58 -3.42 -16.38
CA ILE A 116 -16.66 -2.74 -15.08
C ILE A 116 -16.69 -1.24 -15.34
N ASP A 117 -17.77 -0.60 -14.90
CA ASP A 117 -18.01 0.83 -15.13
C ASP A 117 -17.91 1.23 -16.62
N GLY A 118 -18.39 0.35 -17.51
CA GLY A 118 -18.32 0.54 -18.96
C GLY A 118 -16.94 0.30 -19.59
N ASN A 119 -15.95 -0.15 -18.81
CA ASN A 119 -14.61 -0.44 -19.30
C ASN A 119 -14.39 -1.96 -19.43
N ALA A 120 -13.80 -2.37 -20.54
CA ALA A 120 -13.55 -3.78 -20.85
C ALA A 120 -12.51 -4.40 -19.90
N VAL A 121 -12.82 -5.59 -19.39
CA VAL A 121 -11.89 -6.40 -18.61
C VAL A 121 -11.06 -7.27 -19.56
N ARG A 122 -9.74 -7.23 -19.42
CA ARG A 122 -8.79 -8.04 -20.20
C ARG A 122 -7.96 -8.95 -19.31
N LEU A 123 -7.68 -10.17 -19.78
CA LEU A 123 -6.85 -11.14 -19.08
C LEU A 123 -5.39 -11.01 -19.53
N PHE A 124 -4.48 -10.89 -18.57
CA PHE A 124 -3.04 -10.90 -18.80
C PHE A 124 -2.36 -11.97 -17.95
N ARG A 125 -1.40 -12.68 -18.55
CA ARG A 125 -0.48 -13.58 -17.84
C ARG A 125 0.94 -13.09 -17.99
N PHE A 126 1.65 -12.99 -16.87
CA PHE A 126 3.02 -12.50 -16.82
C PHE A 126 3.95 -13.66 -16.48
N TYR A 127 5.03 -13.77 -17.24
CA TYR A 127 5.99 -14.85 -17.09
C TYR A 127 7.38 -14.31 -16.82
N THR A 128 8.16 -15.05 -16.04
CA THR A 128 9.61 -14.84 -15.90
C THR A 128 10.31 -16.17 -16.05
N ASN A 129 11.28 -16.25 -16.96
CA ASN A 129 11.99 -17.48 -17.31
C ASN A 129 11.05 -18.65 -17.65
N GLY A 130 9.91 -18.35 -18.27
CA GLY A 130 8.88 -19.32 -18.64
C GLY A 130 7.93 -19.74 -17.52
N LEU A 131 8.14 -19.28 -16.28
CA LEU A 131 7.22 -19.52 -15.16
C LEU A 131 6.15 -18.43 -15.10
N MET A 132 4.89 -18.82 -14.92
CA MET A 132 3.77 -17.88 -14.75
C MET A 132 3.83 -17.28 -13.34
N CYS A 133 4.05 -15.98 -13.25
CA CYS A 133 4.21 -15.25 -11.99
C CYS A 133 2.97 -14.48 -11.56
N PHE A 134 2.14 -14.06 -12.52
CA PHE A 134 0.86 -13.41 -12.27
C PHE A 134 -0.13 -13.73 -13.37
N GLU A 135 -1.39 -13.93 -12.98
CA GLU A 135 -2.57 -13.85 -13.83
C GLU A 135 -3.44 -12.71 -13.33
N VAL A 136 -3.79 -11.76 -14.20
CA VAL A 136 -4.53 -10.55 -13.82
C VAL A 136 -5.66 -10.29 -14.81
N TYR A 137 -6.86 -10.07 -14.28
CA TYR A 137 -7.95 -9.44 -14.99
C TYR A 137 -7.85 -7.95 -14.71
N ALA A 138 -7.45 -7.17 -15.72
CA ALA A 138 -7.17 -5.75 -15.60
C ALA A 138 -8.19 -4.90 -16.39
N VAL A 139 -8.47 -3.71 -15.86
CA VAL A 139 -9.34 -2.71 -16.49
C VAL A 139 -8.54 -1.43 -16.68
N GLN A 140 -8.31 -1.06 -17.94
CA GLN A 140 -7.56 0.14 -18.28
C GLN A 140 -8.43 1.39 -18.08
N GLY A 141 -7.87 2.46 -17.48
CA GLY A 141 -8.58 3.72 -17.22
C GLY A 141 -9.54 3.68 -16.02
N PHE A 142 -9.63 2.55 -15.33
CA PHE A 142 -10.46 2.38 -14.13
C PHE A 142 -9.60 2.53 -12.87
N LEU A 143 -10.02 3.36 -11.91
CA LEU A 143 -9.35 3.59 -10.63
C LEU A 143 -7.85 3.94 -10.77
N ASP A 144 -7.49 4.77 -11.76
CA ASP A 144 -6.09 5.11 -12.08
C ASP A 144 -5.28 5.66 -10.90
N ASP A 145 -5.91 6.39 -9.96
CA ASP A 145 -5.21 6.87 -8.76
C ASP A 145 -4.85 5.73 -7.80
N ALA A 146 -5.69 4.70 -7.71
CA ALA A 146 -5.36 3.48 -6.97
C ALA A 146 -4.21 2.73 -7.64
N VAL A 147 -4.21 2.61 -8.98
CA VAL A 147 -3.11 2.00 -9.74
C VAL A 147 -1.78 2.71 -9.47
N LYS A 148 -1.76 4.06 -9.54
CA LYS A 148 -0.57 4.86 -9.24
C LYS A 148 -0.10 4.69 -7.80
N SER A 149 -1.05 4.60 -6.86
CA SER A 149 -0.73 4.41 -5.44
C SER A 149 -0.15 3.02 -5.17
N MET A 150 -0.72 1.97 -5.76
CA MET A 150 -0.20 0.61 -5.69
C MET A 150 1.18 0.48 -6.35
N ALA A 151 1.40 1.17 -7.47
CA ALA A 151 2.70 1.17 -8.13
C ALA A 151 3.78 1.81 -7.24
N SER A 152 3.48 2.99 -6.66
CA SER A 152 4.37 3.66 -5.71
C SER A 152 4.67 2.79 -4.48
N PHE A 153 3.67 2.08 -3.97
CA PHE A 153 3.84 1.13 -2.86
C PHE A 153 4.79 -0.02 -3.24
N ALA A 154 4.55 -0.67 -4.38
CA ALA A 154 5.34 -1.79 -4.86
C ALA A 154 6.80 -1.39 -5.15
N GLU A 155 7.03 -0.20 -5.72
CA GLU A 155 8.38 0.35 -5.95
C GLU A 155 9.17 0.53 -4.64
N ILE A 156 8.54 1.09 -3.61
CA ILE A 156 9.20 1.31 -2.31
C ILE A 156 9.58 -0.02 -1.67
N LEU A 157 8.67 -1.00 -1.69
CA LEU A 157 8.97 -2.35 -1.21
C LEU A 157 10.08 -3.01 -2.02
N ALA A 158 10.12 -2.80 -3.33
CA ALA A 158 11.16 -3.37 -4.17
C ALA A 158 12.57 -2.89 -3.81
N GLY A 159 12.72 -1.61 -3.47
CA GLY A 159 13.97 -1.08 -2.91
C GLY A 159 14.36 -1.74 -1.58
N GLN A 160 13.38 -2.08 -0.74
CA GLN A 160 13.63 -2.78 0.51
C GLN A 160 14.01 -4.26 0.28
N HIS A 161 13.33 -4.97 -0.63
CA HIS A 161 13.64 -6.36 -0.98
C HIS A 161 15.00 -6.48 -1.68
N ALA A 162 15.37 -5.53 -2.53
CA ALA A 162 16.70 -5.48 -3.16
C ALA A 162 17.83 -5.43 -2.11
N GLY A 163 17.58 -4.77 -0.97
CA GLY A 163 18.57 -4.64 0.11
C GLY A 163 18.87 -5.94 0.86
N THR A 164 18.04 -6.97 0.72
CA THR A 164 18.20 -8.27 1.42
C THR A 164 18.46 -9.42 0.45
N ILE A 165 18.53 -9.18 -0.86
CA ILE A 165 18.66 -10.24 -1.86
C ILE A 165 19.97 -11.03 -1.70
N ASP A 166 21.06 -10.35 -1.33
CA ASP A 166 22.39 -10.97 -1.16
C ASP A 166 22.43 -11.91 0.07
N ASP A 167 21.52 -11.73 1.03
CA ASP A 167 21.41 -12.59 2.21
C ASP A 167 20.69 -13.91 1.89
N ILE A 168 20.02 -13.99 0.74
CA ILE A 168 19.28 -15.17 0.27
C ILE A 168 20.19 -15.97 -0.68
N PRO A 169 20.52 -17.23 -0.38
CA PRO A 169 21.27 -18.08 -1.31
C PRO A 169 20.60 -18.16 -2.69
N ALA A 170 21.40 -18.17 -3.76
CA ALA A 170 20.91 -18.04 -5.14
C ALA A 170 19.89 -19.14 -5.52
N GLU A 171 20.03 -20.34 -4.97
CA GLU A 171 19.10 -21.45 -5.15
C GLU A 171 17.70 -21.21 -4.56
N PHE A 172 17.56 -20.26 -3.63
CA PHE A 172 16.29 -19.86 -3.03
C PHE A 172 15.71 -18.57 -3.63
N GLN A 173 16.42 -17.95 -4.59
CA GLN A 173 15.94 -16.76 -5.29
C GLN A 173 15.05 -17.15 -6.48
N ALA A 174 13.78 -17.45 -6.20
CA ALA A 174 12.81 -17.84 -7.23
C ALA A 174 12.62 -16.71 -8.26
N SER A 175 12.59 -17.04 -9.56
CA SER A 175 12.50 -16.03 -10.62
C SER A 175 11.23 -15.17 -10.55
N CYS A 176 10.10 -15.74 -10.11
CA CYS A 176 8.86 -14.99 -9.93
C CYS A 176 8.93 -14.06 -8.71
N ASP A 177 9.53 -14.51 -7.60
CA ASP A 177 9.76 -13.67 -6.42
C ASP A 177 10.62 -12.45 -6.78
N LEU A 178 11.76 -12.68 -7.44
CA LEU A 178 12.63 -11.60 -7.90
C LEU A 178 11.92 -10.63 -8.86
N ALA A 179 11.10 -11.15 -9.77
CA ALA A 179 10.41 -10.30 -10.73
C ALA A 179 9.31 -9.48 -10.05
N ASN A 180 8.50 -10.12 -9.21
CA ASN A 180 7.33 -9.50 -8.60
C ASN A 180 7.70 -8.56 -7.44
N ASN A 181 8.80 -8.82 -6.74
CA ASN A 181 9.17 -8.11 -5.52
C ASN A 181 10.43 -7.25 -5.65
N VAL A 182 11.21 -7.35 -6.75
CA VAL A 182 12.46 -6.57 -6.92
C VAL A 182 12.51 -5.86 -8.27
N PHE A 183 12.58 -6.60 -9.37
CA PHE A 183 13.02 -6.04 -10.65
C PHE A 183 11.87 -5.55 -11.55
N GLU A 184 10.68 -6.13 -11.46
CA GLU A 184 9.51 -5.76 -12.28
C GLU A 184 8.21 -5.60 -11.44
N PRO A 185 8.25 -4.90 -10.28
CA PRO A 185 7.18 -4.94 -9.28
C PRO A 185 5.86 -4.32 -9.76
N THR A 186 5.88 -3.52 -10.83
CA THR A 186 4.71 -2.77 -11.33
C THR A 186 4.23 -3.23 -12.70
N ARG A 187 4.86 -4.23 -13.32
CA ARG A 187 4.55 -4.64 -14.72
C ARG A 187 3.08 -5.01 -14.94
N TYR A 188 2.42 -5.54 -13.91
CA TYR A 188 1.01 -5.93 -14.00
C TYR A 188 0.06 -4.73 -13.90
N LEU A 189 0.44 -3.72 -13.11
CA LEU A 189 -0.28 -2.45 -12.97
C LEU A 189 -0.21 -1.61 -14.26
N SER A 190 0.79 -1.86 -15.11
CA SER A 190 0.89 -1.23 -16.43
C SER A 190 -0.27 -1.61 -17.37
N LYS A 191 -1.09 -2.61 -17.01
CA LYS A 191 -2.27 -3.05 -17.77
C LYS A 191 -3.59 -2.47 -17.28
N GLY A 192 -3.55 -1.64 -16.23
CA GLY A 192 -4.74 -1.07 -15.59
C GLY A 192 -4.98 -1.64 -14.20
N PHE A 193 -6.15 -1.35 -13.65
CA PHE A 193 -6.48 -1.78 -12.30
C PHE A 193 -6.80 -3.28 -12.25
N PRO A 194 -6.13 -4.06 -11.38
CA PRO A 194 -6.35 -5.50 -11.25
C PRO A 194 -7.65 -5.76 -10.47
N VAL A 195 -8.74 -6.02 -11.18
CA VAL A 195 -10.03 -6.36 -10.55
C VAL A 195 -10.04 -7.80 -10.02
N ARG A 196 -9.16 -8.65 -10.57
CA ARG A 196 -8.82 -9.97 -10.02
C ARG A 196 -7.37 -10.29 -10.33
N GLN A 197 -6.66 -10.89 -9.39
CA GLN A 197 -5.30 -11.37 -9.59
C GLN A 197 -5.05 -12.71 -8.88
N ARG A 198 -4.09 -13.46 -9.42
CA ARG A 198 -3.49 -14.66 -8.81
C ARG A 198 -1.98 -14.63 -9.04
N ASP A 199 -1.19 -15.01 -8.06
CA ASP A 199 0.27 -15.16 -8.20
C ASP A 199 0.73 -16.63 -8.31
N ASP A 200 2.04 -16.83 -8.43
CA ASP A 200 2.68 -18.15 -8.53
C ASP A 200 2.58 -18.99 -7.25
N LEU A 201 2.36 -18.34 -6.10
CA LEU A 201 2.09 -19.03 -4.83
C LEU A 201 0.62 -19.45 -4.71
N GLY A 202 -0.26 -19.02 -5.63
CA GLY A 202 -1.68 -19.34 -5.62
C GLY A 202 -2.53 -18.41 -4.76
N ARG A 203 -1.94 -17.32 -4.22
CA ARG A 203 -2.71 -16.29 -3.52
C ARG A 203 -3.59 -15.59 -4.54
N THR A 204 -4.84 -15.32 -4.17
CA THR A 204 -5.76 -14.58 -5.04
C THR A 204 -6.34 -13.36 -4.33
N ARG A 205 -6.62 -12.32 -5.13
CA ARG A 205 -7.29 -11.11 -4.68
C ARG A 205 -8.30 -10.68 -5.71
N SER A 206 -9.54 -10.40 -5.28
CA SER A 206 -10.63 -9.98 -6.16
C SER A 206 -11.32 -8.74 -5.59
N LEU A 207 -11.57 -7.74 -6.43
CA LEU A 207 -12.34 -6.56 -6.03
C LEU A 207 -13.80 -6.97 -5.83
N LEU A 208 -14.34 -6.73 -4.62
CA LEU A 208 -15.75 -6.97 -4.30
C LEU A 208 -16.61 -5.72 -4.52
N SER A 209 -16.10 -4.56 -4.11
CA SER A 209 -16.80 -3.29 -4.28
C SER A 209 -15.85 -2.11 -4.20
N PHE A 210 -16.29 -0.97 -4.73
CA PHE A 210 -15.58 0.28 -4.61
C PHE A 210 -16.56 1.44 -4.43
N LYS A 211 -16.10 2.51 -3.77
CA LYS A 211 -16.78 3.80 -3.66
C LYS A 211 -15.75 4.91 -3.73
N GLU A 212 -15.98 5.91 -4.58
CA GLU A 212 -15.09 7.05 -4.72
C GLU A 212 -15.66 8.29 -4.03
N ASN A 213 -14.80 9.27 -3.74
CA ASN A 213 -15.19 10.56 -3.17
C ASN A 213 -15.95 10.46 -1.84
N ILE A 214 -15.65 9.44 -1.03
CA ILE A 214 -16.24 9.27 0.30
C ILE A 214 -15.44 10.09 1.31
N LYS A 215 -16.15 10.82 2.18
CA LYS A 215 -15.53 11.52 3.31
C LYS A 215 -15.15 10.53 4.40
N LYS A 216 -13.88 10.55 4.79
CA LYS A 216 -13.33 9.72 5.88
C LYS A 216 -12.51 10.59 6.82
N GLN A 217 -12.61 10.28 8.11
CA GLN A 217 -11.87 10.93 9.18
C GLN A 217 -10.36 10.84 8.92
N SER A 218 -9.66 11.98 9.00
CA SER A 218 -8.22 12.08 8.79
C SER A 218 -7.39 11.21 9.74
N GLU A 219 -7.95 10.88 10.90
CA GLU A 219 -7.38 10.05 11.96
C GLU A 219 -7.00 8.65 11.46
N LEU A 220 -7.74 8.12 10.47
CA LEU A 220 -7.42 6.85 9.81
C LEU A 220 -6.04 6.85 9.12
N PHE A 221 -5.45 8.03 8.90
CA PHE A 221 -4.17 8.18 8.22
C PHE A 221 -3.07 8.74 9.14
N VAL A 222 -3.32 8.75 10.46
CA VAL A 222 -2.37 9.22 11.46
C VAL A 222 -1.79 8.04 12.23
N ILE A 223 -0.47 8.03 12.37
CA ILE A 223 0.23 7.05 13.19
C ILE A 223 0.41 7.63 14.58
N SER A 224 0.05 6.86 15.60
CA SER A 224 0.20 7.30 16.97
C SER A 224 1.67 7.56 17.31
N LYS A 225 1.93 8.71 17.94
CA LYS A 225 3.29 9.08 18.40
C LYS A 225 3.80 8.16 19.51
N LYS A 226 2.93 7.37 20.13
CA LYS A 226 3.29 6.44 21.21
C LYS A 226 3.98 5.17 20.68
N TYR A 227 3.82 4.83 19.40
CA TYR A 227 4.36 3.59 18.86
C TYR A 227 5.88 3.61 18.73
N GLN A 228 6.49 2.51 19.14
CA GLN A 228 7.92 2.29 18.98
C GLN A 228 8.25 2.16 17.49
N LYS A 229 9.25 2.91 17.04
CA LYS A 229 9.63 2.98 15.63
C LYS A 229 10.80 2.04 15.34
N PHE A 230 10.66 1.26 14.28
CA PHE A 230 11.70 0.37 13.77
C PHE A 230 12.02 0.71 12.31
N TYR A 231 13.29 0.54 11.93
CA TYR A 231 13.76 0.80 10.57
C TYR A 231 14.47 -0.47 10.06
N PRO A 232 13.95 -1.16 9.04
CA PRO A 232 14.55 -2.39 8.57
C PRO A 232 15.87 -2.12 7.84
N GLY A 233 16.87 -2.97 8.10
CA GLY A 233 18.21 -2.85 7.53
C GLY A 233 19.07 -1.74 8.13
N VAL A 234 18.68 -1.17 9.28
CA VAL A 234 19.56 -0.33 10.11
C VAL A 234 19.90 -1.13 11.35
N SER A 235 21.14 -1.61 11.45
CA SER A 235 21.65 -2.12 12.72
C SER A 235 21.71 -0.94 13.70
N GLU A 236 21.09 -1.09 14.88
CA GLU A 236 21.26 -0.13 15.97
C GLU A 236 22.77 -0.03 16.28
N ILE A 237 23.33 1.18 16.13
CA ILE A 237 24.68 1.52 16.58
C ILE A 237 24.56 2.15 17.96
#